data_AF-A0A9C7Q7Q1-F1
#
_entry.id   AF-A0A9C7Q7Q1-F1
#
_cell.length_a   1.000
_cell.length_b   1.000
_cell.length_c   1.000
_cell.angle_alpha   90.00
_cell.angle_beta   90.00
_cell.angle_gamma   90.00
#
_symmetry.space_group_name_H-M   'P 1'
#
loop_
_entity.id
_entity.type
_entity.pdbx_description
1 polymer ?
#
loop_
_entity_poly.entity_id
_entity_poly.type
_entity_poly.pdbx_seq_one_letter_code
_entity_poly.pdbx_strand_id
1 'polypeptide(L)'
;MSKDVPTRERSVRERGTFAKHGDDPTLASYLSSLFFILSVPSFIVLTYAGHWYGLYSYGAIIPVFAGLLVGSIALVFAIMHVLTR
;
A
#
# COMPACT_ATOMS: atom_id res chain seq x y z
N MET A 1 6.80 -26.93 -3.21
CA MET A 1 8.11 -26.31 -2.96
C MET A 1 8.11 -25.78 -1.53
N SER A 2 8.93 -26.33 -0.65
CA SER A 2 9.04 -25.86 0.74
C SER A 2 9.63 -24.46 0.75
N LYS A 3 8.96 -23.51 1.42
CA LYS A 3 9.48 -22.16 1.60
C LYS A 3 10.86 -22.25 2.27
N ASP A 4 11.88 -21.72 1.61
CA ASP A 4 13.22 -21.52 2.19
C ASP A 4 13.11 -20.54 3.36
N VAL A 5 12.86 -21.06 4.56
CA VAL A 5 12.88 -20.26 5.79
C VAL A 5 14.34 -19.99 6.13
N PRO A 6 14.75 -18.72 6.36
CA PRO A 6 16.13 -18.41 6.68
C PRO A 6 16.50 -18.99 8.05
N THR A 7 17.21 -20.11 8.05
CA THR A 7 17.77 -20.73 9.26
C THR A 7 19.08 -20.03 9.67
N ARG A 8 19.34 -20.00 10.98
CA ARG A 8 20.48 -19.32 11.62
C ARG A 8 21.86 -19.83 11.14
N GLU A 9 21.89 -21.00 10.50
CA GLU A 9 23.09 -21.70 10.05
C GLU A 9 23.77 -21.06 8.82
N ARG A 10 23.11 -20.16 8.08
CA ARG A 10 23.73 -19.50 6.90
C ARG A 10 24.52 -18.26 7.29
N SER A 11 25.67 -18.04 6.65
CA SER A 11 26.55 -16.89 6.92
C SER A 11 25.87 -15.56 6.58
N VAL A 12 26.27 -14.44 7.21
CA VAL A 12 25.73 -13.08 6.92
C VAL A 12 25.83 -12.76 5.43
N ARG A 13 26.94 -13.17 4.80
CA ARG A 13 27.17 -13.01 3.37
C ARG A 13 26.17 -13.83 2.57
N GLU A 14 25.93 -15.10 2.87
CA GLU A 14 24.92 -15.90 2.17
C GLU A 14 23.50 -15.36 2.36
N ARG A 15 23.18 -14.82 3.54
CA ARG A 15 21.90 -14.12 3.77
C ARG A 15 21.74 -12.87 2.92
N GLY A 16 22.82 -12.11 2.65
CA GLY A 16 22.79 -10.92 1.81
C GLY A 16 22.96 -11.19 0.31
N THR A 17 23.72 -12.23 -0.07
CA THR A 17 24.08 -12.56 -1.46
C THR A 17 23.03 -13.48 -2.10
N PHE A 18 22.37 -14.33 -1.30
CA PHE A 18 21.25 -15.17 -1.73
C PHE A 18 19.91 -14.69 -1.17
N ALA A 19 19.83 -13.49 -0.60
CA ALA A 19 18.58 -12.72 -0.59
C ALA A 19 18.28 -12.32 -2.04
N LYS A 20 18.04 -13.34 -2.87
CA LYS A 20 17.48 -13.23 -4.20
C LYS A 20 16.00 -12.90 -4.00
N HIS A 21 15.70 -11.73 -3.45
CA HIS A 21 14.49 -11.00 -3.79
C HIS A 21 14.74 -10.32 -5.14
N GLY A 22 15.16 -11.14 -6.12
CA GLY A 22 15.11 -10.85 -7.54
C GLY A 22 13.94 -11.61 -8.12
N ASP A 23 12.82 -11.62 -7.41
CA ASP A 23 11.54 -11.82 -8.08
C ASP A 23 11.34 -10.57 -8.92
N ASP A 24 11.14 -10.73 -10.22
CA ASP A 24 10.77 -9.61 -11.07
C ASP A 24 9.62 -8.86 -10.39
N PRO A 25 9.68 -7.52 -10.34
CA PRO A 25 8.65 -6.73 -9.67
C PRO A 25 7.28 -7.13 -10.21
N THR A 26 6.48 -7.71 -9.34
CA THR A 26 5.14 -8.17 -9.69
C THR A 26 4.26 -6.97 -9.97
N LEU A 27 3.20 -7.15 -10.77
CA LEU A 27 2.21 -6.09 -11.02
C LEU A 27 1.67 -5.51 -9.69
N ALA A 28 1.48 -6.36 -8.68
CA ALA A 28 1.06 -5.95 -7.34
C ALA A 28 2.08 -5.02 -6.66
N SER A 29 3.38 -5.27 -6.80
CA SER A 29 4.45 -4.41 -6.27
C SER A 29 4.44 -3.03 -6.93
N TYR A 30 4.28 -2.97 -8.26
CA TYR A 30 4.15 -1.71 -8.99
C TYR A 30 2.90 -0.92 -8.60
N LEU A 31 1.75 -1.60 -8.52
CA LEU A 31 0.49 -0.96 -8.12
C LEU A 31 0.53 -0.46 -6.67
N SER A 32 1.14 -1.21 -5.75
CA SER A 32 1.32 -0.77 -4.37
C SER A 32 2.22 0.47 -4.28
N SER A 33 3.30 0.51 -5.05
CA SER A 33 4.21 1.67 -5.09
C SER A 33 3.54 2.89 -5.71
N LEU A 34 2.81 2.70 -6.81
CA LEU A 34 2.05 3.75 -7.47
C LEU A 34 0.95 4.30 -6.54
N PHE A 35 0.22 3.41 -5.86
CA PHE A 35 -0.78 3.80 -4.86
C PHE A 35 -0.13 4.60 -3.73
N PHE A 36 1.02 4.16 -3.21
CA PHE A 36 1.73 4.88 -2.15
C PHE A 36 2.08 6.32 -2.58
N ILE A 37 2.64 6.48 -3.79
CA ILE A 37 3.05 7.79 -4.33
C ILE A 37 1.84 8.69 -4.61
N LEU A 38 0.77 8.13 -5.18
CA LEU A 38 -0.38 8.93 -5.64
C LEU A 38 -1.47 9.11 -4.59
N SER A 39 -1.51 8.30 -3.53
CA SER A 39 -2.59 8.31 -2.52
C SER A 39 -2.86 9.71 -1.96
N VAL A 40 -1.84 10.38 -1.43
CA VAL A 40 -1.97 11.71 -0.83
C VAL A 40 -2.44 12.76 -1.86
N PRO A 41 -1.75 13.00 -2.99
CA PRO A 41 -2.20 14.00 -3.95
C PRO A 41 -3.58 13.68 -4.52
N SER A 42 -3.88 12.41 -4.83
CA SER A 42 -5.21 12.01 -5.31
C SER A 42 -6.31 12.25 -4.28
N PHE A 43 -6.08 11.93 -3.00
CA PHE A 43 -7.09 12.17 -1.96
C PHE A 43 -7.27 13.65 -1.65
N ILE A 44 -6.23 14.48 -1.77
CA ILE A 44 -6.37 15.94 -1.66
C ILE A 44 -7.29 16.45 -2.78
N VAL A 45 -7.00 16.09 -4.04
CA VAL A 45 -7.82 16.51 -5.18
C VAL A 45 -9.26 16.00 -5.03
N LEU A 46 -9.43 14.74 -4.64
CA LEU A 46 -10.74 14.13 -4.45
C LEU A 46 -11.55 14.82 -3.36
N THR A 47 -10.93 15.17 -2.23
CA THR A 47 -11.64 15.82 -1.13
C THR A 47 -12.01 17.28 -1.44
N TYR A 48 -11.15 18.00 -2.16
CA TYR A 48 -11.50 19.33 -2.66
C TYR A 48 -12.62 19.28 -3.71
N ALA A 49 -12.56 18.32 -4.62
CA ALA A 49 -13.62 18.10 -5.60
C ALA A 49 -14.95 17.81 -4.90
N GLY A 50 -14.96 16.93 -3.89
CA GLY A 50 -16.18 16.62 -3.12
C GLY A 50 -16.78 17.83 -2.42
N HIS A 51 -15.94 18.72 -1.87
CA HIS A 51 -16.41 19.98 -1.31
C HIS A 51 -17.01 20.89 -2.38
N TRP A 52 -16.34 21.05 -3.54
CA TRP A 52 -16.84 21.88 -4.64
C TRP A 52 -18.16 21.34 -5.21
N TYR A 53 -18.32 20.02 -5.27
CA TYR A 53 -19.58 19.37 -5.63
C TYR A 53 -20.68 19.50 -4.56
N GLY A 54 -20.40 20.12 -3.41
CA GLY A 54 -21.37 20.38 -2.35
C GLY A 54 -21.70 19.17 -1.48
N LEU A 55 -20.88 18.10 -1.51
CA LEU A 55 -21.11 16.90 -0.68
C LEU A 55 -20.96 17.19 0.82
N TYR A 56 -20.12 18.16 1.18
CA TYR A 56 -19.86 18.57 2.56
C TYR A 56 -19.21 19.97 2.61
N SER A 57 -19.23 20.58 3.80
CA SER A 57 -18.63 21.90 4.05
C SER A 57 -17.10 21.86 4.05
N TYR A 58 -16.46 23.03 3.87
CA TYR A 58 -14.99 23.13 3.84
C TYR A 58 -14.31 22.56 5.09
N GLY A 59 -14.91 22.76 6.28
CA GLY A 59 -14.40 22.22 7.54
C GLY A 59 -14.36 20.68 7.61
N ALA A 60 -15.11 19.99 6.74
CA ALA A 60 -15.12 18.54 6.67
C ALA A 60 -14.04 17.96 5.74
N ILE A 61 -13.29 18.77 4.98
CA ILE A 61 -12.25 18.28 4.07
C ILE A 61 -11.22 17.43 4.79
N ILE A 62 -10.70 17.89 5.94
CA ILE A 62 -9.66 17.18 6.70
C ILE A 62 -10.21 15.85 7.25
N PRO A 63 -11.38 15.80 7.93
CA PRO A 63 -12.00 14.54 8.32
C PRO A 63 -12.24 13.56 7.17
N VAL A 64 -12.74 14.03 6.03
CA VAL A 64 -12.99 13.18 4.84
C VAL A 64 -11.67 12.64 4.29
N PHE A 65 -10.62 13.46 4.21
CA PHE A 65 -9.31 13.03 3.76
C PHE A 65 -8.74 11.95 4.69
N ALA A 66 -8.81 12.16 6.00
CA ALA A 66 -8.37 11.17 6.98
C ALA A 66 -9.15 9.85 6.85
N GLY A 67 -10.47 9.94 6.68
CA GLY A 67 -11.33 8.78 6.44
C GLY A 67 -10.96 8.02 5.17
N LEU A 68 -10.73 8.72 4.06
CA LEU A 68 -10.30 8.10 2.80
C LEU A 68 -8.94 7.41 2.94
N LEU A 69 -7.98 8.05 3.61
CA LEU A 69 -6.65 7.48 3.81
C LEU A 69 -6.74 6.20 4.66
N VAL A 70 -7.37 6.25 5.83
CA VAL A 70 -7.53 5.08 6.71
C VAL A 70 -8.34 3.98 6.02
N GLY A 71 -9.45 4.35 5.38
CA GLY A 71 -10.30 3.41 4.65
C GLY A 71 -9.56 2.71 3.52
N SER A 72 -8.73 3.43 2.77
CA SER A 72 -7.93 2.85 1.68
C SER A 72 -6.86 1.88 2.19
N ILE A 73 -6.20 2.18 3.30
CA ILE A 73 -5.22 1.28 3.93
C ILE A 73 -5.92 0.00 4.40
N ALA A 74 -7.06 0.14 5.09
CA ALA A 74 -7.85 -1.00 5.56
C ALA A 74 -8.32 -1.86 4.37
N LEU A 75 -8.76 -1.24 3.27
CA LEU A 75 -9.18 -1.92 2.06
C LEU A 75 -8.04 -2.70 1.41
N VAL A 76 -6.87 -2.08 1.22
CA VAL A 76 -5.69 -2.76 0.65
C VAL A 76 -5.29 -3.94 1.51
N PHE A 77 -5.26 -3.77 2.84
CA PHE A 77 -4.94 -4.85 3.77
C PHE A 77 -5.94 -6.00 3.68
N ALA A 78 -7.24 -5.70 3.63
CA ALA A 78 -8.29 -6.71 3.48
C ALA A 78 -8.16 -7.47 2.15
N ILE A 79 -7.88 -6.78 1.05
CA ILE A 79 -7.64 -7.40 -0.27
C ILE A 79 -6.43 -8.34 -0.20
N MET A 80 -5.30 -7.88 0.34
CA MET A 80 -4.10 -8.70 0.47
C MET A 80 -4.37 -9.95 1.33
N HIS A 81 -5.10 -9.80 2.44
CA HIS A 81 -5.46 -10.90 3.32
C HIS A 81 -6.33 -11.96 2.65
N VAL A 82 -7.24 -11.55 1.76
CA VAL A 82 -8.07 -12.49 0.99
C VAL A 82 -7.25 -13.17 -0.10
N LEU A 83 -6.38 -12.45 -0.80
CA LEU A 83 -5.61 -12.99 -1.93
C LEU A 83 -4.41 -13.85 -1.52
N THR A 84 -3.92 -13.72 -0.29
CA THR A 84 -2.75 -14.48 0.22
C THR A 84 -3.12 -15.65 1.13
N ARG A 85 -4.41 -15.87 1.37
CA ARG A 85 -4.96 -17.08 2.00
C ARG A 85 -5.20 -18.18 0.97
#